data_AF-A0A966WZP2-F1
#
_entry.id   AF-A0A966WZP2-F1
#
_cell.length_a   1.000
_cell.length_b   1.000
_cell.length_c   1.000
_cell.angle_alpha   90.00
_cell.angle_beta   90.00
_cell.angle_gamma   90.00
#
_symmetry.space_group_name_H-M   'P 1'
#
loop_
_entity.id
_entity.type
_entity.pdbx_description
1 polymer ?
#
loop_
_entity_poly.entity_id
_entity_poly.type
_entity_poly.pdbx_seq_one_letter_code
_entity_poly.pdbx_strand_id
1 'polypeptide(L)'
;MSDAVNPAAAPRPAALLTPPIPVLRAGQRFTFKQLVGSSDAALIAQTASAHRNHYSQMVVLCASALDAQRLLEEIPTFAPQVRIRLLPDWEILPYDHFSPHQDLISERLATLYEMQNGSCDLILLPVTTALQRLAPPAFLSAHTFFFKQGEHLNEEALRLQLQQAGYDPVSAVMRPGEYSIRGGLIDLFPMGSSLPYRLDLFGDEIEQIRAFDPDTQRSLYPVKEIRLLPGHEFPFDEGSRTAFRGRWREYFEGDPTRCSIYKDVSSGIPTAGIESYLPLFFDETATIFDYFMRSESA
;
A
#
# COMPACT_ATOMS: atom_id res chain seq x y z
N MET A 1 9.14 -8.76 -59.91
CA MET A 1 8.02 -9.23 -59.07
C MET A 1 8.41 -8.89 -57.65
N SER A 2 7.91 -7.76 -57.12
CA SER A 2 8.19 -7.33 -55.74
C SER A 2 7.05 -7.80 -54.84
N ASP A 3 7.40 -8.57 -53.82
CA ASP A 3 6.51 -8.91 -52.72
C ASP A 3 6.20 -7.66 -51.91
N ALA A 4 4.92 -7.26 -51.93
CA ALA A 4 4.39 -6.21 -51.09
C ALA A 4 4.17 -6.77 -49.67
N VAL A 5 4.94 -6.24 -48.72
CA VAL A 5 4.75 -6.44 -47.28
C VAL A 5 3.36 -5.97 -46.88
N ASN A 6 2.56 -6.88 -46.32
CA ASN A 6 1.23 -6.61 -45.79
C ASN A 6 1.36 -5.70 -44.54
N PRO A 7 0.76 -4.50 -44.51
CA PRO A 7 0.86 -3.63 -43.34
C PRO A 7 0.11 -4.27 -42.16
N ALA A 8 0.77 -4.28 -41.00
CA ALA A 8 0.20 -4.75 -39.74
C ALA A 8 -1.18 -4.10 -39.52
N ALA A 9 -2.21 -4.92 -39.36
CA ALA A 9 -3.57 -4.47 -39.12
C ALA A 9 -3.60 -3.60 -37.85
N ALA A 10 -4.12 -2.37 -37.98
CA ALA A 10 -4.41 -1.52 -36.83
C ALA A 10 -5.30 -2.29 -35.82
N PRO A 11 -5.08 -2.13 -34.51
CA PRO A 11 -5.92 -2.79 -33.51
C PRO A 11 -7.38 -2.39 -33.76
N ARG A 12 -8.27 -3.39 -33.90
CA ARG A 12 -9.70 -3.15 -34.02
C ARG A 12 -10.14 -2.31 -32.81
N PRO A 13 -10.93 -1.23 -32.99
CA PRO A 13 -11.52 -0.56 -31.85
C PRO A 13 -12.32 -1.59 -31.06
N ALA A 14 -12.02 -1.71 -29.76
CA ALA A 14 -12.75 -2.62 -28.88
C ALA A 14 -14.24 -2.31 -29.02
N ALA A 15 -15.05 -3.34 -29.29
CA ALA A 15 -16.50 -3.16 -29.35
C ALA A 15 -16.96 -2.55 -28.02
N LEU A 16 -17.77 -1.49 -28.09
CA LEU A 16 -18.37 -0.91 -26.88
C LEU A 16 -19.30 -1.97 -26.30
N LEU A 17 -18.91 -2.54 -25.15
CA LEU A 17 -19.67 -3.58 -24.45
C LEU A 17 -20.86 -2.97 -23.71
N THR A 18 -20.76 -1.68 -23.37
CA THR A 18 -21.76 -0.92 -22.62
C THR A 18 -21.85 0.53 -23.13
N PRO A 19 -22.95 1.26 -22.85
CA PRO A 19 -23.07 2.66 -23.24
C PRO A 19 -21.91 3.48 -22.65
N PRO A 20 -21.24 4.33 -23.44
CA PRO A 20 -20.10 5.09 -22.94
C PRO A 20 -20.55 6.06 -21.85
N ILE A 21 -19.88 6.02 -20.69
CA ILE A 21 -20.01 7.08 -19.70
C ILE A 21 -19.29 8.31 -20.27
N PRO A 22 -19.96 9.48 -20.38
CA PRO A 22 -19.28 10.70 -20.81
C PRO A 22 -18.20 11.11 -19.81
N VAL A 23 -17.33 12.03 -20.21
CA VAL A 23 -16.38 12.68 -19.29
C VAL A 23 -17.18 13.32 -18.14
N LEU A 24 -17.06 12.73 -16.94
CA LEU A 24 -17.67 13.18 -15.69
C LEU A 24 -17.17 14.58 -15.26
N ARG A 25 -18.10 15.50 -15.03
CA ARG A 25 -17.80 16.79 -14.36
C ARG A 25 -18.19 16.73 -12.89
N ALA A 26 -17.52 17.56 -12.07
CA ALA A 26 -17.84 17.68 -10.65
C ALA A 26 -19.35 17.94 -10.44
N GLY A 27 -19.96 17.16 -9.53
CA GLY A 27 -21.40 17.24 -9.22
C GLY A 27 -22.33 16.49 -10.17
N GLN A 28 -21.86 16.00 -11.32
CA GLN A 28 -22.67 15.18 -12.22
C GLN A 28 -22.86 13.76 -11.68
N ARG A 29 -24.06 13.22 -11.89
CA ARG A 29 -24.43 11.87 -11.45
C ARG A 29 -25.10 11.14 -12.60
N PHE A 30 -24.69 9.90 -12.80
CA PHE A 30 -25.27 8.96 -13.75
C PHE A 30 -25.74 7.72 -12.98
N THR A 31 -26.84 7.14 -13.40
CA THR A 31 -27.36 5.90 -12.81
C THR A 31 -27.59 4.90 -13.92
N PHE A 32 -26.86 3.79 -13.85
CA PHE A 32 -27.04 2.66 -14.74
C PHE A 32 -27.94 1.65 -14.03
N LYS A 33 -28.89 1.09 -14.76
CA LYS A 33 -29.83 0.07 -14.27
C LYS A 33 -29.75 -1.14 -15.20
N GLN A 34 -30.24 -2.28 -14.72
CA GLN A 34 -30.31 -3.52 -15.50
C GLN A 34 -28.93 -4.04 -15.95
N LEU A 35 -27.89 -3.77 -15.16
CA LEU A 35 -26.61 -4.45 -15.27
C LEU A 35 -26.80 -5.88 -14.75
N VAL A 36 -26.47 -6.86 -15.59
CA VAL A 36 -26.57 -8.30 -15.33
C VAL A 36 -25.19 -8.95 -15.41
N GLY A 37 -24.90 -9.90 -14.51
CA GLY A 37 -23.59 -10.54 -14.43
C GLY A 37 -22.45 -9.51 -14.36
N SER A 38 -21.36 -9.75 -15.08
CA SER A 38 -20.16 -8.91 -15.13
C SER A 38 -20.28 -7.66 -16.04
N SER A 39 -21.50 -7.22 -16.36
CA SER A 39 -21.70 -6.02 -17.20
C SER A 39 -21.33 -4.72 -16.49
N ASP A 40 -21.35 -4.70 -15.15
CA ASP A 40 -20.80 -3.62 -14.34
C ASP A 40 -19.26 -3.57 -14.44
N ALA A 41 -18.58 -4.71 -14.35
CA ALA A 41 -17.14 -4.82 -14.57
C ALA A 41 -16.76 -4.34 -15.98
N ALA A 42 -17.50 -4.74 -17.01
CA ALA A 42 -17.29 -4.27 -18.39
C ALA A 42 -17.50 -2.76 -18.53
N LEU A 43 -18.53 -2.20 -17.88
CA LEU A 43 -18.80 -0.76 -17.86
C LEU A 43 -17.66 0.02 -17.20
N ILE A 44 -17.21 -0.43 -16.03
CA ILE A 44 -16.11 0.17 -15.28
C ILE A 44 -14.81 0.10 -16.09
N ALA A 45 -14.48 -1.06 -16.64
CA ALA A 45 -13.27 -1.31 -17.44
C ALA A 45 -13.22 -0.43 -18.71
N GLN A 46 -14.34 -0.34 -19.43
CA GLN A 46 -14.46 0.51 -20.61
C GLN A 46 -14.31 1.99 -20.25
N THR A 47 -14.92 2.42 -19.14
CA THR A 47 -14.84 3.80 -18.65
C THR A 47 -13.42 4.17 -18.25
N ALA A 48 -12.75 3.32 -17.48
CA ALA A 48 -11.37 3.50 -17.07
C ALA A 48 -10.44 3.59 -18.30
N SER A 49 -10.63 2.71 -19.28
CA SER A 49 -9.83 2.72 -20.52
C SER A 49 -10.05 3.97 -21.37
N ALA A 50 -11.31 4.39 -21.54
CA ALA A 50 -11.66 5.54 -22.37
C ALA A 50 -11.16 6.86 -21.77
N HIS A 51 -11.16 6.97 -20.44
CA HIS A 51 -10.88 8.22 -19.73
C HIS A 51 -9.55 8.24 -18.98
N ARG A 52 -8.68 7.25 -19.18
CA ARG A 52 -7.33 7.21 -18.55
C ARG A 52 -6.45 8.42 -18.82
N ASN A 53 -6.70 9.15 -19.90
CA ASN A 53 -5.97 10.37 -20.27
C ASN A 53 -6.68 11.65 -19.78
N HIS A 54 -7.91 11.54 -19.27
CA HIS A 54 -8.71 12.66 -18.79
C HIS A 54 -8.68 12.79 -17.26
N TYR A 55 -8.53 11.67 -16.54
CA TYR A 55 -8.42 11.64 -15.08
C TYR A 55 -7.13 10.98 -14.67
N SER A 56 -6.57 11.44 -13.55
CA SER A 56 -5.42 10.79 -12.91
C SER A 56 -5.78 9.38 -12.47
N GLN A 57 -6.94 9.19 -11.84
CA GLN A 57 -7.39 7.91 -11.26
C GLN A 57 -8.91 7.80 -11.26
N MET A 58 -9.43 6.58 -11.41
CA MET A 58 -10.83 6.23 -11.18
C MET A 58 -10.98 5.49 -9.84
N VAL A 59 -11.88 5.92 -8.98
CA VAL A 59 -12.18 5.25 -7.71
C VAL A 59 -13.57 4.63 -7.77
N VAL A 60 -13.67 3.35 -7.42
CA VAL A 60 -14.92 2.59 -7.37
C VAL A 60 -15.20 2.22 -5.92
N LEU A 61 -16.24 2.81 -5.36
CA LEU A 61 -16.74 2.44 -4.04
C LEU A 61 -17.64 1.22 -4.14
N CYS A 62 -17.23 0.12 -3.51
CA CYS A 62 -17.93 -1.16 -3.52
C CYS A 62 -18.79 -1.31 -2.26
N ALA A 63 -20.00 -1.85 -2.39
CA ALA A 63 -20.88 -2.06 -1.23
C ALA A 63 -20.30 -3.05 -0.21
N SER A 64 -19.53 -4.03 -0.68
CA SER A 64 -18.86 -5.03 0.16
C SER A 64 -17.43 -5.35 -0.33
N ALA A 65 -16.63 -6.00 0.52
CA ALA A 65 -15.32 -6.53 0.14
C ALA A 65 -15.43 -7.62 -0.94
N LEU A 66 -16.50 -8.43 -0.91
CA LEU A 66 -16.75 -9.47 -1.92
C LEU A 66 -16.98 -8.86 -3.31
N ASP A 67 -17.74 -7.76 -3.40
CA ASP A 67 -17.95 -7.07 -4.67
C ASP A 67 -16.64 -6.51 -5.23
N ALA A 68 -15.79 -5.96 -4.34
CA ALA A 68 -14.49 -5.45 -4.73
C ALA A 68 -13.57 -6.57 -5.23
N GLN A 69 -13.50 -7.71 -4.54
CA GLN A 69 -12.70 -8.85 -4.96
C GLN A 69 -13.17 -9.40 -6.32
N ARG A 70 -14.48 -9.56 -6.52
CA ARG A 70 -15.06 -9.96 -7.81
C ARG A 70 -14.65 -8.99 -8.92
N LEU A 71 -14.78 -7.68 -8.70
CA LEU A 71 -14.40 -6.67 -9.70
C LEU A 71 -12.89 -6.70 -10.00
N LEU A 72 -12.05 -6.99 -9.00
CA LEU A 72 -10.60 -7.14 -9.16
C LEU A 72 -10.26 -8.26 -10.15
N GLU A 73 -11.02 -9.36 -10.10
CA GLU A 73 -10.86 -10.52 -10.97
C GLU A 73 -11.48 -10.31 -12.37
N GLU A 74 -12.65 -9.66 -12.45
CA GLU A 74 -13.40 -9.51 -13.70
C GLU A 74 -12.87 -8.38 -14.61
N ILE A 75 -12.51 -7.22 -14.06
CA ILE A 75 -12.09 -6.03 -14.84
C ILE A 75 -10.91 -6.31 -15.78
N PRO A 76 -9.85 -7.05 -15.37
CA PRO A 76 -8.72 -7.37 -16.25
C PRO A 76 -9.12 -8.15 -17.51
N THR A 77 -10.21 -8.92 -17.48
CA THR A 77 -10.73 -9.62 -18.67
C THR A 77 -11.19 -8.65 -19.76
N PHE A 78 -11.71 -7.48 -19.37
CA PHE A 78 -12.22 -6.47 -20.28
C PHE A 78 -11.20 -5.37 -20.61
N ALA A 79 -10.31 -5.05 -19.68
CA ALA A 79 -9.29 -4.00 -19.84
C ALA A 79 -7.95 -4.41 -19.20
N PRO A 80 -7.20 -5.36 -19.81
CA PRO A 80 -5.94 -5.87 -19.26
C PRO A 80 -4.85 -4.78 -19.13
N GLN A 81 -4.99 -3.67 -19.84
CA GLN A 81 -4.09 -2.51 -19.80
C GLN A 81 -4.33 -1.55 -18.63
N VAL A 82 -5.44 -1.69 -17.89
CA VAL A 82 -5.79 -0.82 -16.76
C VAL A 82 -5.13 -1.36 -15.50
N ARG A 83 -4.29 -0.54 -14.88
CA ARG A 83 -3.62 -0.88 -13.62
C ARG A 83 -4.61 -0.75 -12.47
N ILE A 84 -5.10 -1.88 -11.99
CA ILE A 84 -6.10 -1.97 -10.94
C ILE A 84 -5.47 -2.30 -9.59
N ARG A 85 -5.92 -1.62 -8.53
CA ARG A 85 -5.60 -1.98 -7.14
C ARG A 85 -6.85 -2.06 -6.28
N LEU A 86 -6.82 -2.94 -5.29
CA LEU A 86 -7.77 -3.01 -4.19
C LEU A 86 -7.08 -2.44 -2.96
N LEU A 87 -7.75 -1.57 -2.20
CA LEU A 87 -7.32 -1.26 -0.84
C LEU A 87 -7.98 -2.29 0.09
N PRO A 88 -7.23 -3.26 0.62
CA PRO A 88 -7.83 -4.30 1.45
C PRO A 88 -8.21 -3.76 2.82
N ASP A 89 -9.21 -4.37 3.43
CA ASP A 89 -9.59 -4.10 4.81
C ASP A 89 -8.54 -4.68 5.77
N TRP A 90 -8.58 -4.26 7.04
CA TRP A 90 -7.76 -4.90 8.06
C TRP A 90 -8.20 -6.33 8.39
N GLU A 91 -9.43 -6.71 8.03
CA GLU A 91 -10.02 -8.03 8.32
C GLU A 91 -10.09 -8.37 9.82
N ILE A 92 -10.12 -7.34 10.66
CA ILE A 92 -10.38 -7.43 12.09
C ILE A 92 -11.62 -6.61 12.43
N LEU A 93 -12.23 -6.90 13.58
CA LEU A 93 -13.36 -6.11 14.05
C LEU A 93 -12.89 -4.72 14.54
N PRO A 94 -13.75 -3.69 14.49
CA PRO A 94 -13.46 -2.43 15.18
C PRO A 94 -13.20 -2.68 16.67
N TYR A 95 -12.06 -2.20 17.17
CA TYR A 95 -11.61 -2.41 18.56
C TYR A 95 -11.31 -3.87 18.92
N ASP A 96 -10.91 -4.68 17.95
CA ASP A 96 -10.43 -6.04 18.19
C ASP A 96 -9.12 -6.03 19.02
N HIS A 97 -8.85 -7.16 19.67
CA HIS A 97 -7.60 -7.40 20.41
C HIS A 97 -6.50 -8.00 19.52
N PHE A 98 -6.79 -8.26 18.25
CA PHE A 98 -5.84 -8.71 17.25
C PHE A 98 -5.37 -7.53 16.40
N SER A 99 -4.11 -7.57 15.98
CA SER A 99 -3.60 -6.69 14.92
C SER A 99 -3.88 -7.31 13.55
N PRO A 100 -3.98 -6.49 12.48
CA PRO A 100 -4.12 -7.00 11.13
C PRO A 100 -2.91 -7.85 10.73
N HIS A 101 -3.12 -8.77 9.78
CA HIS A 101 -2.01 -9.59 9.26
C HIS A 101 -0.98 -8.71 8.54
N GLN A 102 0.31 -9.01 8.67
CA GLN A 102 1.38 -8.18 8.08
C GLN A 102 1.31 -8.12 6.55
N ASP A 103 0.85 -9.19 5.90
CA ASP A 103 0.63 -9.18 4.45
C ASP A 103 -0.45 -8.16 4.04
N LEU A 104 -1.51 -8.01 4.85
CA LEU A 104 -2.55 -7.00 4.60
C LEU A 104 -1.99 -5.59 4.81
N ILE A 105 -1.23 -5.36 5.88
CA ILE A 105 -0.57 -4.06 6.11
C ILE A 105 0.39 -3.72 4.96
N SER A 106 1.17 -4.69 4.51
CA SER A 106 2.08 -4.58 3.37
C SER A 106 1.32 -4.19 2.09
N GLU A 107 0.22 -4.87 1.78
CA GLU A 107 -0.61 -4.58 0.60
C GLU A 107 -1.29 -3.21 0.71
N ARG A 108 -1.81 -2.84 1.89
CA ARG A 108 -2.41 -1.52 2.13
C ARG A 108 -1.41 -0.40 1.90
N LEU A 109 -0.22 -0.50 2.49
CA LEU A 109 0.83 0.50 2.33
C LEU A 109 1.27 0.61 0.86
N ALA A 110 1.37 -0.51 0.14
CA ALA A 110 1.64 -0.50 -1.31
C ALA A 110 0.55 0.24 -2.08
N THR A 111 -0.72 -0.09 -1.85
CA THR A 111 -1.86 0.54 -2.53
C THR A 111 -1.92 2.03 -2.24
N LEU A 112 -1.79 2.44 -0.97
CA LEU A 112 -1.77 3.85 -0.58
C LEU A 112 -0.59 4.61 -1.22
N TYR A 113 0.59 3.99 -1.29
CA TYR A 113 1.75 4.58 -1.94
C TYR A 113 1.54 4.74 -3.46
N GLU A 114 0.98 3.73 -4.12
CA GLU A 114 0.73 3.77 -5.55
C GLU A 114 -0.37 4.76 -5.93
N MET A 115 -1.38 4.90 -5.08
CA MET A 115 -2.41 5.95 -5.17
C MET A 115 -1.79 7.35 -5.13
N GLN A 116 -0.85 7.61 -4.21
CA GLN A 116 -0.20 8.93 -4.15
C GLN A 116 0.70 9.23 -5.35
N ASN A 117 1.26 8.20 -5.99
CA ASN A 117 2.25 8.35 -7.05
C ASN A 117 1.70 8.15 -8.47
N GLY A 118 0.42 7.81 -8.64
CA GLY A 118 -0.20 7.70 -9.96
C GLY A 118 0.18 6.41 -10.68
N SER A 119 0.57 5.40 -9.89
CA SER A 119 1.00 4.10 -10.38
C SER A 119 -0.18 3.14 -10.66
N CYS A 120 -1.40 3.57 -10.33
CA CYS A 120 -2.64 2.86 -10.58
C CYS A 120 -3.61 3.75 -11.38
N ASP A 121 -4.40 3.13 -12.26
CA ASP A 121 -5.42 3.81 -13.05
C ASP A 121 -6.81 3.68 -12.40
N LEU A 122 -7.04 2.59 -11.67
CA LEU A 122 -8.31 2.28 -11.01
C LEU A 122 -8.10 1.72 -9.60
N ILE A 123 -8.84 2.26 -8.63
CA ILE A 123 -8.87 1.80 -7.25
C ILE A 123 -10.26 1.24 -6.91
N LEU A 124 -10.29 0.00 -6.44
CA LEU A 124 -11.44 -0.62 -5.80
C LEU A 124 -11.36 -0.41 -4.30
N LEU A 125 -12.47 0.03 -3.71
CA LEU A 125 -12.51 0.39 -2.30
C LEU A 125 -13.85 0.00 -1.68
N PRO A 126 -13.91 -1.02 -0.81
CA PRO A 126 -15.09 -1.29 -0.01
C PRO A 126 -15.49 -0.08 0.82
N VAL A 127 -16.78 0.23 0.93
CA VAL A 127 -17.28 1.39 1.69
C VAL A 127 -16.87 1.31 3.16
N THR A 128 -16.83 0.11 3.76
CA THR A 128 -16.37 -0.08 5.15
C THR A 128 -14.92 0.38 5.35
N THR A 129 -14.04 0.05 4.40
CA THR A 129 -12.63 0.47 4.41
C THR A 129 -12.49 1.96 4.11
N ALA A 130 -13.33 2.52 3.23
CA ALA A 130 -13.33 3.96 2.92
C ALA A 130 -13.65 4.86 4.14
N LEU A 131 -14.38 4.34 5.12
CA LEU A 131 -14.79 5.06 6.33
C LEU A 131 -13.69 5.09 7.40
N GLN A 132 -12.66 4.26 7.28
CA GLN A 132 -11.56 4.22 8.25
C GLN A 132 -10.72 5.50 8.18
N ARG A 133 -10.23 5.93 9.35
CA ARG A 133 -9.16 6.92 9.43
C ARG A 133 -7.85 6.26 9.02
N LEU A 134 -6.99 7.02 8.36
CA LEU A 134 -5.71 6.57 7.85
C LEU A 134 -4.57 7.46 8.39
N ALA A 135 -3.35 6.95 8.30
CA ALA A 135 -2.16 7.77 8.45
C ALA A 135 -2.21 8.94 7.45
N PRO A 136 -1.71 10.14 7.80
CA PRO A 136 -1.59 11.23 6.83
C PRO A 136 -0.71 10.84 5.64
N PRO A 137 -1.01 11.30 4.41
CA PRO A 137 -0.15 11.08 3.25
C PRO A 137 1.32 11.43 3.49
N ALA A 138 1.56 12.52 4.23
CA ALA A 138 2.89 12.97 4.61
C ALA A 138 3.67 11.96 5.47
N PHE A 139 3.00 11.16 6.30
CA PHE A 139 3.65 10.10 7.07
C PHE A 139 4.25 9.05 6.13
N LEU A 140 3.46 8.57 5.17
CA LEU A 140 3.91 7.57 4.20
C LEU A 140 5.09 8.10 3.36
N SER A 141 5.00 9.35 2.87
CA SER A 141 6.08 9.97 2.10
C SER A 141 7.36 10.16 2.93
N ALA A 142 7.25 10.59 4.19
CA ALA A 142 8.40 10.85 5.06
C ALA A 142 9.12 9.57 5.52
N HIS A 143 8.42 8.43 5.55
CA HIS A 143 8.97 7.14 6.00
C HIS A 143 9.17 6.15 4.85
N THR A 144 9.20 6.65 3.61
CA THR A 144 9.59 5.85 2.45
C THR A 144 11.07 6.06 2.15
N PHE A 145 11.85 4.99 2.13
CA PHE A 145 13.27 5.01 1.80
C PHE A 145 13.56 4.20 0.55
N PHE A 146 14.64 4.53 -0.13
CA PHE A 146 15.14 3.78 -1.27
C PHE A 146 16.57 3.35 -0.98
N PHE A 147 16.91 2.12 -1.37
CA PHE A 147 18.28 1.63 -1.36
C PHE A 147 18.68 1.27 -2.77
N LYS A 148 19.83 1.77 -3.21
CA LYS A 148 20.34 1.54 -4.55
C LYS A 148 21.72 0.90 -4.51
N GLN A 149 21.98 0.03 -5.46
CA GLN A 149 23.31 -0.51 -5.67
C GLN A 149 24.34 0.63 -5.84
N GLY A 150 25.46 0.56 -5.11
CA GLY A 150 26.51 1.57 -5.05
C GLY A 150 26.31 2.67 -4.00
N GLU A 151 25.23 2.63 -3.22
CA GLU A 151 25.08 3.54 -2.07
C GLU A 151 25.88 3.04 -0.85
N HIS A 152 26.35 3.97 -0.02
CA HIS A 152 27.00 3.63 1.25
C HIS A 152 25.96 3.52 2.38
N LEU A 153 26.06 2.46 3.16
CA LEU A 153 25.23 2.15 4.32
C LEU A 153 26.07 1.94 5.57
N ASN A 154 25.71 2.65 6.63
CA ASN A 154 26.16 2.35 7.97
C ASN A 154 25.19 1.36 8.63
N GLU A 155 25.65 0.14 8.91
CA GLU A 155 24.81 -0.93 9.46
C GLU A 155 24.14 -0.56 10.80
N GLU A 156 24.84 0.16 11.68
CA GLU A 156 24.30 0.55 13.00
C GLU A 156 23.21 1.60 12.85
N ALA A 157 23.44 2.60 11.99
CA ALA A 157 22.45 3.63 11.69
C ALA A 157 21.21 3.01 11.00
N LEU A 158 21.42 2.10 10.06
CA LEU A 158 20.33 1.39 9.39
C LEU A 158 19.51 0.55 10.37
N ARG A 159 20.15 -0.15 11.31
CA ARG A 159 19.45 -0.91 12.36
C ARG A 159 18.52 -0.01 13.16
N LEU A 160 19.01 1.16 13.58
CA LEU A 160 18.20 2.12 14.31
C LEU A 160 17.04 2.65 13.46
N GLN A 161 17.31 2.97 12.19
CA GLN A 161 16.31 3.44 11.24
C GLN A 161 15.21 2.39 10.98
N LEU A 162 15.58 1.12 10.81
CA LEU A 162 14.63 0.02 10.63
C LEU A 162 13.76 -0.18 11.88
N GLN A 163 14.35 -0.13 13.07
CA GLN A 163 13.59 -0.19 14.33
C GLN A 163 12.61 0.98 14.47
N GLN A 164 13.05 2.20 14.15
CA GLN A 164 12.18 3.39 14.17
C GLN A 164 11.07 3.31 13.11
N ALA A 165 11.35 2.69 11.97
CA ALA A 165 10.38 2.43 10.93
C ALA A 165 9.40 1.29 11.27
N GLY A 166 9.57 0.58 12.40
CA GLY A 166 8.68 -0.50 12.83
C GLY A 166 9.01 -1.86 12.21
N TYR A 167 10.27 -2.09 11.82
CA TYR A 167 10.72 -3.39 11.33
C TYR A 167 11.24 -4.26 12.48
N ASP A 168 10.92 -5.56 12.43
CA ASP A 168 11.26 -6.54 13.44
C ASP A 168 12.62 -7.20 13.15
N PRO A 169 13.57 -7.18 14.10
CA PRO A 169 14.83 -7.91 13.96
C PRO A 169 14.59 -9.40 14.16
N VAL A 170 14.91 -10.19 13.13
CA VAL A 170 14.77 -11.65 13.16
C VAL A 170 16.07 -12.35 12.80
N SER A 171 16.15 -13.63 13.15
CA SER A 171 17.23 -14.47 12.66
C SER A 171 17.05 -14.66 11.15
N ALA A 172 15.94 -15.21 10.67
CA ALA A 172 15.66 -15.41 9.26
C ALA A 172 14.41 -14.63 8.86
N VAL A 173 14.51 -13.89 7.75
CA VAL A 173 13.43 -13.06 7.22
C VAL A 173 12.45 -13.94 6.45
N MET A 174 11.18 -13.89 6.86
CA MET A 174 10.10 -14.71 6.30
C MET A 174 8.91 -13.86 5.87
N ARG A 175 8.60 -12.77 6.57
CA ARG A 175 7.40 -11.96 6.35
C ARG A 175 7.72 -10.49 6.13
N PRO A 176 6.83 -9.72 5.46
CA PRO A 176 6.96 -8.28 5.35
C PRO A 176 7.14 -7.61 6.72
N GLY A 177 7.99 -6.60 6.79
CA GLY A 177 8.33 -5.92 8.03
C GLY A 177 9.48 -6.55 8.82
N GLU A 178 10.06 -7.65 8.36
CA GLU A 178 11.18 -8.31 9.04
C GLU A 178 12.54 -7.94 8.40
N TYR A 179 13.60 -7.93 9.22
CA TYR A 179 14.98 -7.77 8.74
C TYR A 179 15.98 -8.59 9.55
N SER A 180 17.14 -8.88 8.95
CA SER A 180 18.29 -9.50 9.58
C SER A 180 19.58 -8.84 9.10
N ILE A 181 20.54 -8.62 9.99
CA ILE A 181 21.86 -8.06 9.67
C ILE A 181 22.93 -9.01 10.19
N ARG A 182 23.80 -9.49 9.30
CA ARG A 182 24.83 -10.50 9.58
C ARG A 182 26.12 -10.20 8.83
N GLY A 183 26.94 -9.29 9.37
CA GLY A 183 28.33 -9.05 8.95
C GLY A 183 28.49 -8.78 7.45
N GLY A 184 27.97 -7.65 6.97
CA GLY A 184 27.96 -7.27 5.55
C GLY A 184 26.76 -7.79 4.76
N LEU A 185 25.97 -8.72 5.30
CA LEU A 185 24.75 -9.20 4.66
C LEU A 185 23.51 -8.68 5.38
N ILE A 186 22.63 -8.00 4.65
CA ILE A 186 21.37 -7.49 5.18
C ILE A 186 20.22 -8.12 4.40
N ASP A 187 19.42 -8.93 5.08
CA ASP A 187 18.15 -9.42 4.56
C ASP A 187 17.03 -8.52 5.07
N LEU A 188 16.12 -8.12 4.17
CA LEU A 188 15.01 -7.25 4.53
C LEU A 188 13.78 -7.59 3.67
N PHE A 189 12.61 -7.60 4.27
CA PHE A 189 11.35 -7.77 3.56
C PHE A 189 10.55 -6.47 3.62
N PRO A 190 10.68 -5.59 2.61
CA PRO A 190 9.97 -4.33 2.61
C PRO A 190 8.45 -4.51 2.66
N MET A 191 7.79 -3.70 3.46
CA MET A 191 6.36 -3.47 3.31
C MET A 191 6.07 -2.98 1.88
N GLY A 192 5.06 -3.57 1.28
CA GLY A 192 4.63 -3.35 -0.11
C GLY A 192 5.48 -4.02 -1.19
N SER A 193 6.42 -4.90 -0.83
CA SER A 193 7.09 -5.80 -1.77
C SER A 193 6.44 -7.18 -1.79
N SER A 194 6.52 -7.88 -2.92
CA SER A 194 6.10 -9.28 -3.04
C SER A 194 7.18 -10.28 -2.63
N LEU A 195 8.45 -9.85 -2.58
CA LEU A 195 9.60 -10.67 -2.22
C LEU A 195 10.55 -9.92 -1.28
N PRO A 196 11.27 -10.63 -0.40
CA PRO A 196 12.36 -10.05 0.37
C PRO A 196 13.62 -9.88 -0.48
N TYR A 197 14.52 -9.03 0.01
CA TYR A 197 15.78 -8.68 -0.65
C TYR A 197 16.97 -8.87 0.28
N ARG A 198 18.07 -9.29 -0.32
CA ARG A 198 19.38 -9.45 0.29
C ARG A 198 20.32 -8.39 -0.28
N LEU A 199 20.86 -7.56 0.58
CA LEU A 199 21.86 -6.54 0.28
C LEU A 199 23.21 -7.11 0.72
N ASP A 200 24.11 -7.25 -0.24
CA ASP A 200 25.49 -7.69 -0.03
C ASP A 200 26.38 -6.45 0.01
N LEU A 201 27.06 -6.24 1.14
CA LEU A 201 27.91 -5.09 1.38
C LEU A 201 29.39 -5.44 1.20
N PHE A 202 30.12 -4.59 0.49
CA PHE A 202 31.58 -4.61 0.48
C PHE A 202 32.09 -3.41 1.30
N GLY A 203 32.49 -3.67 2.55
CA GLY A 203 32.75 -2.59 3.50
C GLY A 203 31.44 -1.92 3.90
N ASP A 204 31.27 -0.65 3.53
CA ASP A 204 30.03 0.10 3.74
C ASP A 204 29.25 0.33 2.43
N GLU A 205 29.68 -0.17 1.28
CA GLU A 205 29.00 0.02 0.00
C GLU A 205 28.07 -1.16 -0.34
N ILE A 206 26.85 -0.89 -0.84
CA ILE A 206 25.95 -1.92 -1.38
C ILE A 206 26.49 -2.40 -2.72
N GLU A 207 27.24 -3.51 -2.71
CA GLU A 207 27.78 -4.12 -3.91
C GLU A 207 26.68 -4.73 -4.76
N GLN A 208 25.70 -5.40 -4.14
CA GLN A 208 24.63 -6.07 -4.86
C GLN A 208 23.32 -6.15 -4.07
N ILE A 209 22.20 -6.03 -4.78
CA ILE A 209 20.86 -6.31 -4.24
C ILE A 209 20.27 -7.49 -5.01
N ARG A 210 19.75 -8.50 -4.30
CA ARG A 210 19.09 -9.67 -4.89
C ARG A 210 17.76 -9.93 -4.22
N ALA A 211 16.71 -10.20 -5.01
CA ALA A 211 15.52 -10.84 -4.46
C ALA A 211 15.86 -12.26 -3.99
N PHE A 212 15.19 -12.77 -2.97
CA PHE A 212 15.33 -14.16 -2.53
C PHE A 212 13.98 -14.77 -2.18
N ASP A 213 13.92 -16.09 -2.18
CA ASP A 213 12.74 -16.85 -1.80
C ASP A 213 12.74 -17.06 -0.26
N PRO A 214 11.71 -16.60 0.48
CA PRO A 214 11.71 -16.63 1.94
C PRO A 214 11.69 -18.06 2.51
N ASP A 215 11.08 -19.02 1.81
CA ASP A 215 10.98 -20.40 2.33
C ASP A 215 12.30 -21.16 2.16
N THR A 216 12.94 -21.01 1.01
CA THR A 216 14.19 -21.70 0.68
C THR A 216 15.45 -20.93 1.08
N GLN A 217 15.32 -19.63 1.36
CA GLN A 217 16.40 -18.69 1.67
C GLN A 217 17.45 -18.58 0.55
N ARG A 218 17.05 -18.88 -0.70
CA ARG A 218 17.91 -18.87 -1.88
C ARG A 218 17.69 -17.59 -2.70
N SER A 219 18.79 -16.99 -3.14
CA SER A 219 18.73 -15.85 -4.05
C SER A 219 18.06 -16.23 -5.37
N LEU A 220 17.28 -15.29 -5.88
CA LEU A 220 16.60 -15.35 -7.16
C LEU A 220 17.38 -14.49 -8.16
N TYR A 221 16.88 -13.30 -8.48
CA TYR A 221 17.46 -12.39 -9.48
C TYR A 221 17.96 -11.09 -8.84
N PRO A 222 18.97 -10.43 -9.44
CA PRO A 222 19.46 -9.13 -8.97
C PRO A 222 18.47 -8.01 -9.31
N VAL A 223 18.48 -6.97 -8.48
CA VAL A 223 17.75 -5.71 -8.69
C VAL A 223 18.69 -4.53 -8.47
N LYS A 224 18.39 -3.37 -9.07
CA LYS A 224 19.23 -2.17 -8.94
C LYS A 224 18.85 -1.29 -7.75
N GLU A 225 17.57 -1.31 -7.40
CA GLU A 225 17.02 -0.51 -6.33
C GLU A 225 15.85 -1.24 -5.69
N ILE A 226 15.60 -0.93 -4.42
CA ILE A 226 14.43 -1.36 -3.66
C ILE A 226 13.81 -0.17 -2.94
N ARG A 227 12.52 -0.27 -2.65
CA ARG A 227 11.76 0.69 -1.86
C ARG A 227 11.38 0.06 -0.53
N LEU A 228 11.58 0.80 0.55
CA LEU A 228 11.19 0.44 1.90
C LEU A 228 10.06 1.37 2.36
N LEU A 229 8.86 0.83 2.52
CA LEU A 229 7.73 1.51 3.18
C LEU A 229 7.83 1.32 4.70
N PRO A 230 7.16 2.14 5.55
CA PRO A 230 7.14 1.93 7.00
C PRO A 230 6.58 0.55 7.36
N GLY A 231 7.01 -0.02 8.48
CA GLY A 231 6.57 -1.33 9.00
C GLY A 231 5.13 -1.31 9.53
N HIS A 232 4.58 -0.13 9.83
CA HIS A 232 3.22 0.05 10.31
C HIS A 232 2.54 1.24 9.63
N GLU A 233 1.21 1.31 9.74
CA GLU A 233 0.42 2.49 9.35
C GLU A 233 0.49 3.62 10.39
N PHE A 234 1.43 3.57 11.35
CA PHE A 234 1.66 4.62 12.35
C PHE A 234 3.14 4.69 12.74
N PRO A 235 3.63 5.86 13.20
CA PRO A 235 4.99 5.99 13.69
C PRO A 235 5.14 5.37 15.09
N PHE A 236 6.29 4.76 15.36
CA PHE A 236 6.54 4.09 16.65
C PHE A 236 7.90 4.43 17.29
N ASP A 237 8.54 5.51 16.82
CA ASP A 237 9.73 6.07 17.45
C ASP A 237 9.45 6.65 18.86
N GLU A 238 10.50 7.02 19.60
CA GLU A 238 10.37 7.54 20.97
C GLU A 238 9.52 8.82 21.08
N GLY A 239 9.63 9.71 20.09
CA GLY A 239 8.82 10.94 20.02
C GLY A 239 7.35 10.60 19.86
N SER A 240 7.02 9.74 18.90
CA SER A 240 5.66 9.31 18.62
C SER A 240 5.02 8.55 19.79
N ARG A 241 5.76 7.68 20.48
CA ARG A 241 5.29 7.01 21.70
C ARG A 241 5.05 8.00 22.85
N THR A 242 5.86 9.05 22.95
CA THR A 242 5.65 10.11 23.95
C THR A 242 4.41 10.93 23.65
N ALA A 243 4.21 11.32 22.39
CA ALA A 243 3.01 12.02 21.93
C ALA A 243 1.75 11.17 22.16
N PHE A 244 1.78 9.88 21.81
CA PHE A 244 0.70 8.92 22.08
C PHE A 244 0.28 8.93 23.56
N ARG A 245 1.25 8.83 24.48
CA ARG A 245 0.96 8.85 25.92
C ARG A 245 0.42 10.19 26.41
N GLY A 246 0.87 11.29 25.81
CA GLY A 246 0.34 12.64 26.06
C GLY A 246 -1.14 12.71 25.68
N ARG A 247 -1.44 12.43 24.40
CA ARG A 247 -2.80 12.44 23.86
C ARG A 247 -3.73 11.45 24.57
N TRP A 248 -3.21 10.28 24.99
CA TRP A 248 -3.97 9.32 25.80
C TRP A 248 -4.48 9.94 27.10
N ARG A 249 -3.61 10.62 27.86
CA ARG A 249 -3.96 11.25 29.14
C ARG A 249 -4.88 12.46 28.99
N GLU A 250 -4.86 13.11 27.83
CA GLU A 250 -5.76 14.22 27.51
C GLU A 250 -7.16 13.73 27.13
N TYR A 251 -7.24 12.59 26.41
CA TYR A 251 -8.50 12.09 25.86
C TYR A 251 -9.24 11.13 26.80
N PHE A 252 -8.53 10.24 27.50
CA PHE A 252 -9.14 9.23 28.36
C PHE A 252 -9.03 9.59 29.84
N GLU A 253 -10.14 9.42 30.56
CA GLU A 253 -10.19 9.56 32.02
C GLU A 253 -9.68 8.31 32.74
N GLY A 254 -9.25 8.48 34.00
CA GLY A 254 -8.82 7.38 34.86
C GLY A 254 -7.31 7.10 34.82
N ASP A 255 -6.90 5.98 35.40
CA ASP A 255 -5.49 5.57 35.47
C ASP A 255 -5.07 4.81 34.20
N PRO A 256 -4.21 5.39 33.33
CA PRO A 256 -3.78 4.76 32.08
C PRO A 256 -3.03 3.45 32.28
N THR A 257 -2.37 3.27 33.43
CA THR A 257 -1.56 2.06 33.71
C THR A 257 -2.40 0.80 33.85
N ARG A 258 -3.73 0.94 34.00
CA ARG A 258 -4.67 -0.17 33.96
C ARG A 258 -4.91 -0.71 32.56
N CYS A 259 -4.62 0.06 31.51
CA CYS A 259 -4.69 -0.38 30.12
C CYS A 259 -3.37 -1.04 29.69
N SER A 260 -3.44 -2.22 29.07
CA SER A 260 -2.26 -2.90 28.51
C SER A 260 -1.65 -2.09 27.37
N ILE A 261 -2.45 -1.59 26.43
CA ILE A 261 -1.99 -0.79 25.29
C ILE A 261 -1.10 0.36 25.74
N TYR A 262 -1.54 1.16 26.72
CA TYR A 262 -0.76 2.28 27.23
C TYR A 262 0.58 1.85 27.86
N LYS A 263 0.59 0.76 28.63
CA LYS A 263 1.82 0.23 29.25
C LYS A 263 2.79 -0.32 28.22
N ASP A 264 2.29 -1.06 27.24
CA ASP A 264 3.09 -1.70 26.21
C ASP A 264 3.73 -0.62 25.32
N VAL A 265 2.96 0.39 24.89
CA VAL A 265 3.51 1.56 24.18
C VAL A 265 4.56 2.29 25.01
N SER A 266 4.31 2.46 26.32
CA SER A 266 5.29 3.05 27.23
C SER A 266 6.60 2.26 27.30
N SER A 267 6.51 0.94 27.11
CA SER A 267 7.64 0.01 27.13
C SER A 267 8.25 -0.21 25.74
N GLY A 268 7.69 0.41 24.69
CA GLY A 268 8.16 0.27 23.31
C GLY A 268 7.72 -1.02 22.62
N ILE A 269 6.60 -1.59 23.03
CA ILE A 269 6.03 -2.82 22.48
C ILE A 269 4.78 -2.45 21.65
N PRO A 270 4.77 -2.68 20.33
CA PRO A 270 3.58 -2.52 19.50
C PRO A 270 2.64 -3.72 19.72
N THR A 271 1.84 -3.65 20.78
CA THR A 271 0.97 -4.75 21.22
C THR A 271 -0.23 -4.95 20.29
N ALA A 272 -0.84 -6.13 20.32
CA ALA A 272 -1.94 -6.46 19.43
C ALA A 272 -3.17 -5.54 19.63
N GLY A 273 -3.80 -5.13 18.53
CA GLY A 273 -4.98 -4.24 18.52
C GLY A 273 -4.66 -2.74 18.68
N ILE A 274 -3.38 -2.38 18.69
CA ILE A 274 -2.90 -0.98 18.78
C ILE A 274 -3.40 -0.10 17.62
N GLU A 275 -3.69 -0.69 16.46
CA GLU A 275 -4.19 -0.03 15.27
C GLU A 275 -5.51 0.70 15.52
N SER A 276 -6.35 0.19 16.45
CA SER A 276 -7.60 0.83 16.84
C SER A 276 -7.40 2.20 17.52
N TYR A 277 -6.16 2.51 17.94
CA TYR A 277 -5.75 3.76 18.57
C TYR A 277 -4.94 4.65 17.62
N LEU A 278 -4.98 4.39 16.31
CA LEU A 278 -4.32 5.17 15.26
C LEU A 278 -4.36 6.70 15.48
N PRO A 279 -5.51 7.31 15.84
CA PRO A 279 -5.57 8.77 16.01
C PRO A 279 -4.66 9.32 17.11
N LEU A 280 -4.24 8.52 18.08
CA LEU A 280 -3.34 8.98 19.14
C LEU A 280 -1.88 9.10 18.69
N PHE A 281 -1.51 8.52 17.54
CA PHE A 281 -0.15 8.64 16.99
C PHE A 281 0.06 9.93 16.20
N PHE A 282 -1.01 10.58 15.74
CA PHE A 282 -0.93 11.77 14.89
C PHE A 282 -1.63 12.97 15.53
N ASP A 283 -1.22 14.19 15.17
CA ASP A 283 -1.98 15.39 15.52
C ASP A 283 -3.32 15.43 14.76
N GLU A 284 -3.27 15.05 13.48
CA GLU A 284 -4.44 14.91 12.62
C GLU A 284 -4.33 13.60 11.82
N THR A 285 -5.45 12.90 11.67
CA THR A 285 -5.55 11.72 10.81
C THR A 285 -6.15 12.09 9.45
N ALA A 286 -5.86 11.28 8.44
CA ALA A 286 -6.43 11.44 7.12
C ALA A 286 -7.65 10.53 6.91
N THR A 287 -8.33 10.78 5.80
CA THR A 287 -9.28 9.88 5.17
C THR A 287 -8.71 9.39 3.84
N ILE A 288 -9.36 8.40 3.23
CA ILE A 288 -8.95 7.92 1.90
C ILE A 288 -9.00 9.03 0.82
N PHE A 289 -9.86 10.05 0.99
CA PHE A 289 -9.98 11.15 0.05
C PHE A 289 -8.72 12.04 0.02
N ASP A 290 -7.95 12.07 1.11
CA ASP A 290 -6.68 12.82 1.18
C ASP A 290 -5.56 12.14 0.37
N TYR A 291 -5.73 10.85 0.04
CA TYR A 291 -4.81 10.09 -0.82
C TYR A 291 -5.16 10.20 -2.30
N PHE A 292 -6.35 10.70 -2.66
CA PHE A 292 -6.73 10.83 -4.07
C PHE A 292 -5.92 11.94 -4.73
N MET A 293 -5.33 11.62 -5.87
CA MET A 293 -4.71 12.63 -6.72
C MET A 293 -5.74 13.66 -7.13
N ARG A 294 -5.51 14.92 -6.73
CA ARG A 294 -6.30 16.04 -7.23
C ARG A 294 -5.95 16.22 -8.71
N SER A 295 -6.94 16.10 -9.59
CA SER A 295 -6.75 16.58 -10.97
C SER A 295 -6.52 18.09 -10.88
N GLU A 296 -5.41 18.59 -11.42
CA GLU A 296 -5.28 20.02 -11.65
C GLU A 296 -6.51 20.44 -12.44
N SER A 297 -7.22 21.46 -11.94
CA SER A 297 -8.34 22.04 -12.65
C SER A 297 -7.84 22.54 -14.00
N ALA A 298 -8.25 21.90 -15.09
CA ALA A 298 -8.19 22.50 -16.41
C ALA A 298 -9.08 23.75 -16.47
#